data_AF-A0A1E7F084-F1
#
_entry.id   AF-A0A1E7F084-F1
#
_cell.length_a   1.000
_cell.length_b   1.000
_cell.length_c   1.000
_cell.angle_alpha   90.00
_cell.angle_beta   90.00
_cell.angle_gamma   90.00
#
_symmetry.space_group_name_H-M   'P 1'
#
loop_
_entity.id
_entity.type
_entity.pdbx_description
1 polymer ?
#
loop_
_entity_poly.entity_id
_entity_poly.type
_entity_poly.pdbx_seq_one_letter_code
_entity_poly.pdbx_strand_id
1 'polypeptide(L)'
;MTRKSVQGGYCDWPDSFGCALTKLECDDPANFRSSRQMQDGPVMAHGGSCRWQEEIKQTVLGQCSSNKDGALTKQCATDVGACPPDNEWKGPKPECTVATTSFGRCDYGMCAWSHNQCTEDNTWAPFDEGCTCDKVQVGGCSRLDTDGEKVLYCAVSEDACDDEQTWIKAQEVKTAVGFDCFLCREESPAAATNTASSNIVIAAPTESASNISAAGTTTIIIASSILGSLIVLLIVGLVMWRVFRTKRAVKRAAEWRGKEEEAPPATAIEVNNFGNSDGEYGQDSADNMDNASILSDDK
;
A
#
# COMPACT_ATOMS: atom_id res chain seq x y z
N MET A 1 13.20 -20.02 12.13
CA MET A 1 12.00 -19.83 11.30
C MET A 1 12.41 -19.00 10.10
N THR A 2 11.91 -19.31 8.91
CA THR A 2 12.21 -18.52 7.71
C THR A 2 11.31 -17.29 7.71
N ARG A 3 11.89 -16.12 7.52
CA ARG A 3 11.22 -14.82 7.51
C ARG A 3 11.48 -14.13 6.18
N LYS A 4 10.46 -13.47 5.62
CA LYS A 4 10.59 -12.62 4.44
C LYS A 4 10.05 -11.21 4.73
N SER A 5 10.67 -10.21 4.11
CA SER A 5 10.22 -8.83 4.17
C SER A 5 9.26 -8.51 3.02
N VAL A 6 8.47 -7.45 3.17
CA VAL A 6 7.66 -6.88 2.08
C VAL A 6 8.55 -6.51 0.90
N GLN A 7 7.97 -6.67 -0.29
CA GLN A 7 8.51 -6.13 -1.53
C GLN A 7 7.48 -5.14 -2.06
N GLY A 8 7.89 -3.88 -2.21
CA GLY A 8 7.01 -2.83 -2.71
C GLY A 8 6.65 -3.04 -4.18
N GLY A 9 5.57 -2.40 -4.57
CA GLY A 9 5.22 -2.08 -5.95
C GLY A 9 5.86 -0.78 -6.43
N TYR A 10 5.42 -0.33 -7.60
CA TYR A 10 5.88 0.91 -8.23
C TYR A 10 4.73 1.61 -8.93
N CYS A 11 4.63 2.93 -8.79
CA CYS A 11 3.70 3.76 -9.55
C CYS A 11 4.36 4.17 -10.88
N ASP A 12 3.79 3.69 -11.99
CA ASP A 12 4.27 3.98 -13.34
C ASP A 12 3.80 5.37 -13.82
N TRP A 13 4.43 5.88 -14.88
CA TRP A 13 4.02 7.14 -15.50
C TRP A 13 2.56 7.04 -16.00
N PRO A 14 1.71 8.08 -15.87
CA PRO A 14 1.98 9.50 -15.54
C PRO A 14 2.11 9.90 -14.07
N ASP A 15 2.07 8.95 -13.13
CA ASP A 15 2.07 9.29 -11.71
C ASP A 15 3.40 9.86 -11.25
N SER A 16 3.38 10.43 -10.05
CA SER A 16 4.58 10.72 -9.28
C SER A 16 5.40 9.43 -9.09
N PHE A 17 6.39 9.22 -9.97
CA PHE A 17 7.21 8.00 -9.97
C PHE A 17 7.75 7.69 -8.58
N GLY A 18 7.51 6.47 -8.10
CA GLY A 18 7.93 6.11 -6.76
C GLY A 18 7.58 4.69 -6.36
N CYS A 19 8.23 4.25 -5.29
CA CYS A 19 7.90 3.01 -4.61
C CYS A 19 6.61 3.16 -3.83
N ALA A 20 5.72 2.19 -4.00
CA ALA A 20 4.42 2.17 -3.34
C ALA A 20 4.19 0.81 -2.69
N LEU A 21 3.61 0.78 -1.51
CA LEU A 21 3.24 -0.44 -0.80
C LEU A 21 1.84 -0.93 -1.22
N THR A 22 0.99 -0.01 -1.69
CA THR A 22 -0.38 -0.28 -2.16
C THR A 22 -0.73 0.53 -3.41
N LYS A 23 -1.77 0.12 -4.14
CA LYS A 23 -2.31 0.88 -5.28
C LYS A 23 -2.78 2.29 -4.93
N LEU A 24 -3.16 2.52 -3.68
CA LEU A 24 -3.73 3.78 -3.21
C LEU A 24 -2.70 4.90 -3.03
N GLU A 25 -1.41 4.54 -3.03
CA GLU A 25 -0.31 5.50 -2.98
C GLU A 25 0.04 6.09 -4.36
N CYS A 26 -0.52 5.51 -5.42
CA CYS A 26 -0.41 6.01 -6.78
C CYS A 26 -1.51 7.05 -7.06
N ASP A 27 -1.20 8.05 -7.89
CA ASP A 27 -2.17 9.09 -8.29
C ASP A 27 -3.33 8.46 -9.08
N ASP A 28 -3.02 7.47 -9.94
CA ASP A 28 -3.98 6.55 -10.56
C ASP A 28 -3.64 5.10 -10.17
N PRO A 29 -4.53 4.41 -9.41
CA PRO A 29 -4.36 2.99 -9.05
C PRO A 29 -4.08 2.04 -10.22
N ALA A 30 -4.47 2.40 -11.45
CA ALA A 30 -4.20 1.61 -12.65
C ALA A 30 -2.71 1.61 -13.07
N ASN A 31 -1.94 2.60 -12.62
CA ASN A 31 -0.51 2.72 -12.90
C ASN A 31 0.37 1.92 -11.93
N PHE A 32 -0.21 1.36 -10.88
CA PHE A 32 0.51 0.52 -9.93
C PHE A 32 0.97 -0.80 -10.58
N ARG A 33 2.24 -1.14 -10.35
CA ARG A 33 2.85 -2.42 -10.68
C ARG A 33 3.18 -3.18 -9.40
N SER A 34 2.69 -4.40 -9.28
CA SER A 34 2.98 -5.24 -8.11
C SER A 34 4.44 -5.69 -8.10
N SER A 35 4.96 -6.11 -6.94
CA SER A 35 6.29 -6.73 -6.82
C SER A 35 6.48 -7.89 -7.81
N ARG A 36 5.41 -8.66 -8.09
CA ARG A 36 5.46 -9.78 -9.05
C ARG A 36 5.70 -9.30 -10.48
N GLN A 37 4.98 -8.27 -10.92
CA GLN A 37 5.10 -7.74 -12.27
C GLN A 37 6.51 -7.15 -12.54
N MET A 38 7.23 -6.80 -11.48
CA MET A 38 8.59 -6.24 -11.55
C MET A 38 9.72 -7.28 -11.45
N GLN A 39 9.43 -8.59 -11.39
CA GLN A 39 10.48 -9.59 -11.07
C GLN A 39 11.43 -9.88 -12.20
N ASP A 40 10.92 -9.81 -13.42
CA ASP A 40 11.66 -10.10 -14.65
C ASP A 40 12.27 -8.84 -15.27
N GLY A 41 12.06 -7.68 -14.62
CA GLY A 41 12.61 -6.39 -15.05
C GLY A 41 14.06 -6.17 -14.58
N PRO A 42 14.87 -5.37 -15.30
CA PRO A 42 16.16 -4.91 -14.80
C PRO A 42 16.00 -4.20 -13.45
N VAL A 43 16.89 -4.45 -12.49
CA VAL A 43 16.81 -3.90 -11.12
C VAL A 43 16.61 -2.38 -11.06
N MET A 44 17.19 -1.65 -12.03
CA MET A 44 17.13 -0.19 -12.12
C MET A 44 16.00 0.33 -13.02
N ALA A 45 15.29 -0.55 -13.71
CA ALA A 45 14.17 -0.19 -14.58
C ALA A 45 12.85 -0.54 -13.88
N HIS A 46 11.81 0.27 -14.12
CA HIS A 46 10.44 -0.02 -13.68
C HIS A 46 10.28 -0.28 -12.17
N GLY A 47 11.06 0.41 -11.32
CA GLY A 47 10.89 0.29 -9.86
C GLY A 47 11.48 -0.95 -9.22
N GLY A 48 12.41 -1.67 -9.88
CA GLY A 48 13.05 -2.85 -9.28
C GLY A 48 13.72 -2.59 -7.92
N SER A 49 14.15 -1.36 -7.63
CA SER A 49 14.65 -0.91 -6.31
C SER A 49 13.57 -0.94 -5.22
N CYS A 50 12.29 -0.78 -5.56
CA CYS A 50 11.18 -0.81 -4.60
C CYS A 50 10.97 -2.17 -3.92
N ARG A 51 11.65 -3.20 -4.42
CA ARG A 51 11.68 -4.53 -3.80
C ARG A 51 12.72 -4.65 -2.68
N TRP A 52 13.52 -3.60 -2.46
CA TRP A 52 14.63 -3.56 -1.52
C TRP A 52 14.21 -2.95 -0.19
N GLN A 53 14.82 -3.42 0.89
CA GLN A 53 14.40 -3.07 2.23
C GLN A 53 14.62 -1.58 2.55
N GLU A 54 15.68 -1.01 1.99
CA GLU A 54 16.06 0.39 2.15
C GLU A 54 14.97 1.30 1.58
N GLU A 55 14.46 1.00 0.38
CA GLU A 55 13.37 1.75 -0.23
C GLU A 55 12.06 1.59 0.57
N ILE A 56 11.76 0.37 1.02
CA ILE A 56 10.57 0.12 1.87
C ILE A 56 10.63 0.94 3.16
N LYS A 57 11.81 1.06 3.78
CA LYS A 57 12.01 1.85 5.00
C LYS A 57 11.77 3.35 4.75
N GLN A 58 12.06 3.83 3.54
CA GLN A 58 11.90 5.24 3.14
C GLN A 58 10.51 5.56 2.58
N THR A 59 9.64 4.56 2.36
CA THR A 59 8.28 4.82 1.89
C THR A 59 7.56 5.78 2.83
N VAL A 60 7.03 6.86 2.25
CA VAL A 60 6.34 7.93 2.95
C VAL A 60 4.93 7.46 3.32
N LEU A 61 4.58 7.63 4.58
CA LEU A 61 3.28 7.29 5.14
C LEU A 61 2.48 8.56 5.43
N GLY A 62 1.22 8.36 5.77
CA GLY A 62 0.37 9.44 6.20
C GLY A 62 0.54 9.84 7.66
N GLN A 63 -0.34 10.72 8.12
CA GLN A 63 -0.34 11.21 9.50
C GLN A 63 -1.76 11.30 10.01
N CYS A 64 -2.06 10.73 11.16
CA CYS A 64 -3.28 11.01 11.89
C CYS A 64 -3.12 12.34 12.64
N SER A 65 -4.17 13.16 12.60
CA SER A 65 -4.29 14.38 13.38
C SER A 65 -5.50 14.30 14.29
N SER A 66 -5.33 14.72 15.55
CA SER A 66 -6.45 14.91 16.49
C SER A 66 -6.49 16.35 16.97
N ASN A 67 -7.70 16.90 17.10
CA ASN A 67 -7.97 18.18 17.74
C ASN A 67 -8.58 17.99 19.14
N LYS A 68 -8.16 16.96 19.89
CA LYS A 68 -8.54 16.84 21.29
C LYS A 68 -7.69 17.81 22.10
N ASP A 69 -8.36 18.70 22.84
CA ASP A 69 -7.78 19.64 23.82
C ASP A 69 -6.89 20.78 23.28
N GLY A 70 -7.01 21.13 21.99
CA GLY A 70 -6.29 22.26 21.39
C GLY A 70 -4.79 22.02 21.11
N ALA A 71 -4.26 20.86 21.48
CA ALA A 71 -2.93 20.41 21.08
C ALA A 71 -3.04 19.38 19.94
N LEU A 72 -2.50 19.73 18.76
CA LEU A 72 -2.52 18.84 17.61
C LEU A 72 -1.55 17.67 17.85
N THR A 73 -2.07 16.50 18.18
CA THR A 73 -1.24 15.28 18.18
C THR A 73 -1.06 14.82 16.74
N LYS A 74 0.20 14.80 16.29
CA LYS A 74 0.62 14.33 14.97
C LYS A 74 1.26 12.97 15.13
N GLN A 75 0.61 11.92 14.65
CA GLN A 75 1.16 10.57 14.69
C GLN A 75 1.20 10.00 13.28
N CYS A 76 2.35 9.44 12.89
CA CYS A 76 2.49 8.83 11.58
C CYS A 76 1.63 7.56 11.49
N ALA A 77 1.00 7.36 10.34
CA ALA A 77 0.02 6.31 10.15
C ALA A 77 -0.01 5.83 8.70
N THR A 78 -0.21 4.53 8.55
CA THR A 78 -0.22 3.84 7.26
C THR A 78 -1.41 4.24 6.40
N ASP A 79 -2.60 4.24 7.00
CA ASP A 79 -3.87 4.54 6.33
C ASP A 79 -4.91 5.04 7.34
N VAL A 80 -6.14 5.28 6.87
CA VAL A 80 -7.27 5.68 7.71
C VAL A 80 -7.61 4.65 8.79
N GLY A 81 -7.41 3.37 8.54
CA GLY A 81 -7.68 2.27 9.47
C GLY A 81 -6.61 2.11 10.56
N ALA A 82 -5.46 2.76 10.43
CA ALA A 82 -4.48 2.87 11.52
C ALA A 82 -4.79 4.01 12.49
N CYS A 83 -5.60 5.00 12.08
CA CYS A 83 -6.00 6.09 12.95
C CYS A 83 -7.01 5.64 14.01
N PRO A 84 -6.95 6.20 15.23
CA PRO A 84 -8.06 6.13 16.17
C PRO A 84 -9.36 6.68 15.52
N PRO A 85 -10.56 6.19 15.92
CA PRO A 85 -11.83 6.57 15.30
C PRO A 85 -12.12 8.08 15.29
N ASP A 86 -11.61 8.82 16.27
CA ASP A 86 -11.82 10.27 16.41
C ASP A 86 -10.73 11.12 15.73
N ASN A 87 -9.80 10.48 15.03
CA ASN A 87 -8.67 11.16 14.39
C ASN A 87 -8.85 11.19 12.87
N GLU A 88 -8.43 12.28 12.25
CA GLU A 88 -8.48 12.46 10.81
C GLU A 88 -7.13 12.07 10.18
N TRP A 89 -7.16 11.27 9.12
CA TRP A 89 -5.96 10.94 8.34
C TRP A 89 -5.63 12.08 7.37
N LYS A 90 -4.38 12.56 7.39
CA LYS A 90 -3.91 13.77 6.70
C LYS A 90 -2.88 13.48 5.61
N GLY A 91 -3.12 12.47 4.77
CA GLY A 91 -2.30 12.23 3.57
C GLY A 91 -0.82 11.98 3.86
N PRO A 92 -0.01 11.69 2.83
CA PRO A 92 1.44 11.49 2.98
C PRO A 92 2.16 12.69 3.61
N LYS A 93 3.10 12.44 4.52
CA LYS A 93 3.94 13.45 5.19
C LYS A 93 5.42 13.03 5.14
N PRO A 94 6.35 13.86 4.61
CA PRO A 94 7.76 13.47 4.45
C PRO A 94 8.46 13.01 5.73
N GLU A 95 8.05 13.53 6.89
CA GLU A 95 8.57 13.11 8.20
C GLU A 95 8.08 11.72 8.65
N CYS A 96 6.99 11.23 8.06
CA CYS A 96 6.39 9.94 8.32
C CYS A 96 6.90 8.92 7.32
N THR A 97 7.82 8.08 7.74
CA THR A 97 8.34 6.97 6.94
C THR A 97 8.04 5.65 7.63
N VAL A 98 8.09 4.54 6.88
CA VAL A 98 7.99 3.20 7.47
C VAL A 98 9.01 2.99 8.59
N ALA A 99 10.25 3.50 8.43
CA ALA A 99 11.30 3.35 9.43
C ALA A 99 11.04 4.14 10.72
N THR A 100 10.40 5.31 10.64
CA THR A 100 10.17 6.20 11.78
C THR A 100 8.82 6.02 12.46
N THR A 101 7.95 5.15 11.91
CA THR A 101 6.59 4.98 12.38
C THR A 101 6.48 3.86 13.41
N SER A 102 5.75 4.14 14.50
CA SER A 102 5.25 3.12 15.42
C SER A 102 3.89 2.62 14.96
N PHE A 103 3.77 1.32 14.76
CA PHE A 103 2.58 0.67 14.24
C PHE A 103 1.66 0.23 15.37
N GLY A 104 0.44 -0.18 15.06
CA GLY A 104 -0.47 -0.66 16.08
C GLY A 104 -0.27 -2.14 16.42
N ARG A 105 -0.87 -2.53 17.54
CA ARG A 105 -0.85 -3.89 18.09
C ARG A 105 -2.28 -4.41 18.23
N CYS A 106 -2.53 -5.62 17.74
CA CYS A 106 -3.73 -6.38 18.08
C CYS A 106 -3.60 -6.95 19.50
N ASP A 107 -4.71 -7.11 20.21
CA ASP A 107 -4.75 -7.61 21.60
C ASP A 107 -4.03 -8.94 21.88
N TYR A 108 -3.93 -9.85 20.90
CA TYR A 108 -3.15 -11.08 21.00
C TYR A 108 -1.64 -10.87 20.81
N GLY A 109 -1.17 -9.63 20.76
CA GLY A 109 0.23 -9.23 20.79
C GLY A 109 0.88 -9.01 19.42
N MET A 110 0.17 -9.28 18.32
CA MET A 110 0.70 -9.09 16.96
C MET A 110 0.76 -7.61 16.59
N CYS A 111 1.93 -7.16 16.15
CA CYS A 111 2.07 -5.85 15.51
C CYS A 111 1.53 -5.94 14.09
N ALA A 112 0.66 -5.00 13.70
CA ALA A 112 -0.04 -5.03 12.42
C ALA A 112 0.04 -3.68 11.69
N TRP A 113 -0.12 -3.72 10.38
CA TRP A 113 -0.06 -2.53 9.52
C TRP A 113 -1.20 -1.55 9.80
N SER A 114 -2.42 -2.06 9.98
CA SER A 114 -3.61 -1.31 10.34
C SER A 114 -4.65 -2.22 11.01
N HIS A 115 -5.72 -1.65 11.57
CA HIS A 115 -6.70 -2.37 12.38
C HIS A 115 -7.37 -3.54 11.63
N ASN A 116 -7.57 -3.42 10.32
CA ASN A 116 -8.20 -4.46 9.50
C ASN A 116 -7.41 -5.78 9.40
N GLN A 117 -6.15 -5.79 9.85
CA GLN A 117 -5.33 -7.00 9.94
C GLN A 117 -5.54 -7.76 11.26
N CYS A 118 -6.19 -7.15 12.24
CA CYS A 118 -6.67 -7.85 13.43
C CYS A 118 -7.94 -8.66 13.10
N THR A 119 -8.25 -9.67 13.91
CA THR A 119 -9.54 -10.36 13.80
C THR A 119 -10.67 -9.45 14.28
N GLU A 120 -11.87 -9.61 13.72
CA GLU A 120 -12.99 -8.65 13.83
C GLU A 120 -13.43 -8.33 15.26
N ASP A 121 -13.15 -9.21 16.22
CA ASP A 121 -13.58 -9.08 17.62
C ASP A 121 -12.52 -8.45 18.54
N ASN A 122 -11.37 -8.04 17.99
CA ASN A 122 -10.19 -7.77 18.79
C ASN A 122 -9.96 -6.28 19.03
N THR A 123 -9.41 -5.96 20.20
CA THR A 123 -9.02 -4.58 20.51
C THR A 123 -7.72 -4.21 19.81
N TRP A 124 -7.67 -2.98 19.30
CA TRP A 124 -6.54 -2.40 18.58
C TRP A 124 -5.92 -1.27 19.38
N ALA A 125 -4.62 -1.37 19.64
CA ALA A 125 -3.82 -0.31 20.23
C ALA A 125 -3.02 0.40 19.12
N PRO A 126 -3.42 1.60 18.66
CA PRO A 126 -2.68 2.35 17.65
C PRO A 126 -1.36 2.90 18.23
N PHE A 127 -0.34 3.04 17.38
CA PHE A 127 0.95 3.68 17.69
C PHE A 127 1.71 3.06 18.88
N ASP A 128 1.76 1.74 18.97
CA ASP A 128 2.51 1.03 20.00
C ASP A 128 4.02 1.17 19.73
N GLU A 129 4.76 1.81 20.64
CA GLU A 129 6.21 2.03 20.50
C GLU A 129 7.01 0.71 20.39
N GLY A 130 6.46 -0.38 20.91
CA GLY A 130 7.03 -1.72 20.80
C GLY A 130 6.80 -2.38 19.44
N CYS A 131 5.99 -1.78 18.56
CA CYS A 131 5.69 -2.24 17.21
C CYS A 131 6.43 -1.42 16.15
N THR A 132 7.73 -1.70 16.04
CA THR A 132 8.60 -1.20 14.96
C THR A 132 8.36 -1.96 13.66
N CYS A 133 8.81 -1.42 12.51
CA CYS A 133 8.52 -2.01 11.20
C CYS A 133 9.04 -3.46 11.03
N ASP A 134 10.07 -3.86 11.76
CA ASP A 134 10.59 -5.23 11.80
C ASP A 134 9.76 -6.17 12.71
N LYS A 135 8.72 -5.68 13.39
CA LYS A 135 7.82 -6.54 14.18
C LYS A 135 6.44 -6.66 13.56
N VAL A 136 6.10 -5.76 12.64
CA VAL A 136 4.83 -5.76 11.92
C VAL A 136 4.74 -7.00 11.04
N GLN A 137 3.80 -7.88 11.37
CA GLN A 137 3.44 -9.02 10.52
C GLN A 137 2.49 -8.54 9.44
N VAL A 138 2.66 -9.06 8.23
CA VAL A 138 1.86 -8.69 7.06
C VAL A 138 1.45 -9.93 6.28
N GLY A 139 0.48 -9.77 5.40
CA GLY A 139 0.04 -10.83 4.52
C GLY A 139 0.94 -11.04 3.31
N GLY A 140 0.37 -11.64 2.28
CA GLY A 140 1.07 -11.83 1.02
C GLY A 140 0.15 -12.12 -0.14
N CYS A 141 0.63 -11.77 -1.33
CA CYS A 141 -0.01 -12.07 -2.60
C CYS A 141 0.55 -13.38 -3.14
N SER A 142 -0.32 -14.37 -3.31
CA SER A 142 0.06 -15.71 -3.77
C SER A 142 -0.45 -16.01 -5.17
N ARG A 143 0.28 -16.83 -5.92
CA ARG A 143 -0.18 -17.43 -7.18
C ARG A 143 0.38 -18.83 -7.32
N LEU A 144 -0.17 -19.60 -8.25
CA LEU A 144 0.50 -20.80 -8.74
C LEU A 144 1.48 -20.40 -9.85
N ASP A 145 2.68 -20.98 -9.84
CA ASP A 145 3.63 -20.87 -10.93
C ASP A 145 3.32 -21.86 -12.06
N THR A 146 4.22 -21.94 -13.04
CA THR A 146 4.10 -22.84 -14.20
C THR A 146 4.18 -24.32 -13.83
N ASP A 147 4.84 -24.64 -12.72
CA ASP A 147 5.03 -26.00 -12.22
C ASP A 147 3.91 -26.41 -11.24
N GLY A 148 2.99 -25.47 -10.95
CA GLY A 148 1.89 -25.65 -10.01
C GLY A 148 2.28 -25.42 -8.56
N GLU A 149 3.49 -24.94 -8.28
CA GLU A 149 3.93 -24.57 -6.94
C GLU A 149 3.38 -23.20 -6.55
N LYS A 150 3.07 -23.04 -5.26
CA LYS A 150 2.54 -21.79 -4.73
C LYS A 150 3.69 -20.82 -4.45
N VAL A 151 3.76 -19.76 -5.23
CA VAL A 151 4.70 -18.65 -5.02
C VAL A 151 4.01 -17.53 -4.26
N LEU A 152 4.69 -16.96 -3.27
CA LEU A 152 4.16 -15.90 -2.41
C LEU A 152 5.12 -14.72 -2.31
N TYR A 153 4.53 -13.53 -2.38
CA TYR A 153 5.22 -12.25 -2.21
C TYR A 153 4.59 -11.50 -1.04
N CYS A 154 5.40 -11.12 -0.05
CA CYS A 154 4.91 -10.42 1.13
C CYS A 154 4.41 -9.02 0.73
N ALA A 155 3.24 -8.66 1.24
CA ALA A 155 2.53 -7.42 0.89
C ALA A 155 1.70 -6.93 2.09
N VAL A 156 1.44 -5.63 2.16
CA VAL A 156 0.76 -5.01 3.32
C VAL A 156 -0.76 -5.12 3.26
N SER A 157 -1.35 -5.26 2.07
CA SER A 157 -2.80 -5.41 1.89
C SER A 157 -3.15 -6.15 0.59
N GLU A 158 -4.42 -6.53 0.45
CA GLU A 158 -4.96 -7.10 -0.79
C GLU A 158 -4.79 -6.16 -1.99
N ASP A 159 -4.85 -4.85 -1.76
CA ASP A 159 -4.70 -3.85 -2.83
C ASP A 159 -3.30 -3.87 -3.45
N ALA A 160 -2.29 -4.40 -2.76
CA ALA A 160 -0.95 -4.57 -3.32
C ALA A 160 -0.85 -5.75 -4.31
N CYS A 161 -1.86 -6.62 -4.35
CA CYS A 161 -1.90 -7.75 -5.27
C CYS A 161 -2.37 -7.32 -6.65
N ASP A 162 -1.78 -7.90 -7.69
CA ASP A 162 -2.34 -7.81 -9.05
C ASP A 162 -3.43 -8.86 -9.29
N ASP A 163 -4.12 -8.74 -10.42
CA ASP A 163 -5.30 -9.55 -10.77
C ASP A 163 -5.00 -11.07 -10.95
N GLU A 164 -3.72 -11.46 -11.04
CA GLU A 164 -3.28 -12.86 -11.13
C GLU A 164 -2.91 -13.46 -9.78
N GLN A 165 -3.10 -12.72 -8.69
CA GLN A 165 -2.73 -13.13 -7.34
C GLN A 165 -3.94 -13.19 -6.42
N THR A 166 -3.83 -13.99 -5.36
CA THR A 166 -4.80 -14.09 -4.29
C THR A 166 -4.16 -13.67 -2.97
N TRP A 167 -4.82 -12.75 -2.27
CA TRP A 167 -4.41 -12.28 -0.96
C TRP A 167 -4.49 -13.38 0.10
N ILE A 168 -3.50 -13.41 0.99
CA ILE A 168 -3.43 -14.26 2.17
C ILE A 168 -3.16 -13.37 3.37
N LYS A 169 -3.95 -13.53 4.43
CA LYS A 169 -3.79 -12.77 5.68
C LYS A 169 -2.51 -13.19 6.42
N ALA A 170 -1.94 -12.29 7.21
CA ALA A 170 -0.68 -12.50 7.92
C ALA A 170 -0.63 -13.82 8.71
N GLN A 171 -1.72 -14.13 9.42
CA GLN A 171 -1.85 -15.32 10.27
C GLN A 171 -1.85 -16.63 9.47
N GLU A 172 -2.23 -16.57 8.19
CA GLU A 172 -2.37 -17.73 7.31
C GLU A 172 -1.11 -17.98 6.45
N VAL A 173 -0.23 -16.97 6.30
CA VAL A 173 0.98 -17.07 5.46
C VAL A 173 1.85 -18.25 5.89
N LYS A 174 2.11 -18.39 7.20
CA LYS A 174 2.96 -19.45 7.73
C LYS A 174 2.46 -20.85 7.36
N THR A 175 1.16 -21.08 7.51
CA THR A 175 0.51 -22.34 7.17
C THR A 175 0.50 -22.57 5.66
N ALA A 176 0.38 -21.51 4.87
CA ALA A 176 0.30 -21.61 3.41
C ALA A 176 1.64 -21.90 2.73
N VAL A 177 2.76 -21.35 3.22
CA VAL A 177 4.07 -21.40 2.53
C VAL A 177 5.28 -21.67 3.43
N GLY A 178 5.08 -21.90 4.73
CA GLY A 178 6.14 -22.32 5.66
C GLY A 178 7.09 -21.21 6.14
N PHE A 179 6.79 -19.94 5.86
CA PHE A 179 7.54 -18.78 6.34
C PHE A 179 6.60 -17.66 6.76
N ASP A 180 7.11 -16.72 7.57
CA ASP A 180 6.36 -15.55 8.05
C ASP A 180 6.73 -14.31 7.22
N CYS A 181 5.73 -13.46 6.94
CA CYS A 181 5.91 -12.18 6.24
C CYS A 181 5.91 -11.01 7.21
N PHE A 182 6.87 -10.11 7.05
CA PHE A 182 6.98 -8.91 7.88
C PHE A 182 7.21 -7.67 7.02
N LEU A 183 6.85 -6.51 7.54
CA LEU A 183 7.03 -5.25 6.83
C LEU A 183 8.51 -4.97 6.52
N CYS A 184 9.37 -5.01 7.54
CA CYS A 184 10.82 -4.88 7.36
C CYS A 184 11.57 -6.19 7.59
N ARG A 185 12.84 -6.23 7.19
CA ARG A 185 13.82 -7.20 7.69
C ARG A 185 14.22 -6.83 9.11
N GLU A 186 14.48 -7.84 9.94
CA GLU A 186 15.14 -7.66 11.24
C GLU A 186 16.45 -6.90 11.06
N GLU A 187 16.72 -5.96 11.97
CA GLU A 187 18.03 -5.32 11.99
C GLU A 187 19.07 -6.38 12.29
N SER A 188 20.07 -6.48 11.42
CA SER A 188 21.22 -7.34 11.72
C SER A 188 21.83 -6.79 13.02
N PRO A 189 22.09 -7.64 14.03
CA PRO A 189 22.80 -7.18 15.22
C PRO A 189 24.08 -6.53 14.72
N ALA A 190 24.23 -5.23 14.99
CA ALA A 190 25.38 -4.46 14.54
C ALA A 190 26.61 -5.30 14.86
N ALA A 191 27.36 -5.69 13.82
CA ALA A 191 28.58 -6.45 14.02
C ALA A 191 29.41 -5.63 14.99
N ALA A 192 29.55 -6.14 16.23
CA ALA A 192 30.38 -5.51 17.22
C ALA A 192 31.70 -5.22 16.53
N THR A 193 32.04 -3.94 16.39
CA THR A 193 33.24 -3.47 15.73
C THR A 193 34.41 -3.94 16.58
N ASN A 194 34.79 -5.20 16.44
CA ASN A 194 36.04 -5.71 16.93
C ASN A 194 37.09 -5.02 16.09
N THR A 195 37.62 -3.92 16.62
CA THR A 195 38.86 -3.30 16.19
C THR A 195 40.00 -4.30 16.43
N ALA A 196 40.03 -5.39 15.65
CA ALA A 196 41.15 -6.29 15.57
C ALA A 196 42.05 -5.75 14.45
N SER A 197 43.08 -5.05 14.88
CA SER A 197 44.23 -4.64 14.06
C SER A 197 44.70 -5.82 13.21
N SER A 198 44.44 -5.74 11.90
CA SER A 198 44.84 -6.77 10.95
C SER A 198 46.29 -6.52 10.55
N ASN A 199 47.20 -7.27 11.17
CA ASN A 199 48.53 -7.48 10.60
C ASN A 199 48.36 -8.33 9.33
N ILE A 200 48.60 -7.69 8.19
CA ILE A 200 48.62 -8.30 6.86
C ILE A 200 49.85 -9.22 6.78
N VAL A 201 49.62 -10.52 6.59
CA VAL A 201 50.63 -11.45 6.08
C VAL A 201 50.13 -11.97 4.74
N ILE A 202 50.80 -11.53 3.68
CA ILE A 202 50.59 -11.96 2.30
C ILE A 202 51.24 -13.33 2.13
N ALA A 203 50.48 -14.32 1.70
CA ALA A 203 51.00 -15.54 1.08
C ALA A 203 50.03 -16.05 0.01
N ALA A 204 50.38 -15.84 -1.25
CA ALA A 204 49.98 -16.67 -2.40
C ALA A 204 51.11 -17.69 -2.68
N PRO A 205 50.98 -18.70 -3.56
CA PRO A 205 49.87 -19.12 -4.44
C PRO A 205 49.47 -20.60 -4.21
N THR A 206 48.53 -21.22 -4.94
CA THR A 206 48.80 -22.06 -6.14
C THR A 206 47.47 -22.60 -6.69
N GLU A 207 47.37 -22.61 -8.03
CA GLU A 207 46.30 -23.19 -8.84
C GLU A 207 46.03 -24.67 -8.55
N SER A 208 44.77 -25.08 -8.74
CA SER A 208 44.45 -26.41 -9.27
C SER A 208 43.10 -26.36 -9.98
N ALA A 209 43.17 -26.46 -11.30
CA ALA A 209 42.06 -26.69 -12.19
C ALA A 209 41.56 -28.14 -12.05
N SER A 210 40.25 -28.31 -11.93
CA SER A 210 39.59 -29.61 -11.99
C SER A 210 38.55 -29.58 -13.11
N ASN A 211 38.95 -30.07 -14.28
CA ASN A 211 38.06 -30.44 -15.37
C ASN A 211 37.17 -31.61 -14.92
N ILE A 212 35.86 -31.49 -15.07
CA ILE A 212 34.96 -32.66 -15.10
C ILE A 212 34.10 -32.60 -16.35
N SER A 213 34.19 -33.71 -17.06
CA SER A 213 33.74 -34.05 -18.41
C SER A 213 32.22 -34.14 -18.58
N ALA A 214 31.78 -33.77 -19.78
CA ALA A 214 30.49 -34.10 -20.37
C ALA A 214 30.38 -35.60 -20.74
N ALA A 215 29.19 -36.19 -20.60
CA ALA A 215 28.66 -37.22 -21.52
C ALA A 215 27.20 -37.62 -21.19
N GLY A 216 26.36 -37.64 -22.24
CA GLY A 216 25.15 -38.46 -22.39
C GLY A 216 23.88 -37.93 -21.71
N THR A 217 22.67 -38.03 -22.25
CA THR A 217 22.17 -38.83 -23.38
C THR A 217 20.83 -38.25 -23.82
N THR A 218 20.60 -38.22 -25.13
CA THR A 218 19.37 -37.84 -25.84
C THR A 218 18.21 -38.84 -25.64
N THR A 219 17.02 -38.38 -26.07
CA THR A 219 15.80 -39.10 -26.50
C THR A 219 14.87 -39.71 -25.45
N ILE A 220 13.69 -39.10 -25.23
CA ILE A 220 12.38 -39.79 -25.10
C ILE A 220 11.24 -38.95 -25.72
N ILE A 221 10.85 -39.36 -26.95
CA ILE A 221 9.50 -39.69 -27.46
C ILE A 221 8.31 -38.70 -27.30
N ILE A 222 7.82 -38.29 -28.47
CA ILE A 222 6.53 -37.68 -28.82
C ILE A 222 5.39 -38.68 -28.61
N ALA A 223 4.36 -38.32 -27.81
CA ALA A 223 2.97 -38.80 -27.97
C ALA A 223 1.99 -38.10 -27.00
N SER A 224 1.41 -36.94 -27.38
CA SER A 224 0.19 -36.42 -26.71
C SER A 224 -0.49 -35.26 -27.47
N SER A 225 -0.74 -35.42 -28.78
CA SER A 225 -1.31 -34.35 -29.62
C SER A 225 -2.83 -34.10 -29.42
N ILE A 226 -3.53 -34.84 -28.56
CA ILE A 226 -5.00 -34.72 -28.44
C ILE A 226 -5.41 -33.89 -27.21
N LEU A 227 -4.62 -33.91 -26.13
CA LEU A 227 -4.91 -33.13 -24.92
C LEU A 227 -4.58 -31.63 -25.07
N GLY A 228 -3.53 -31.28 -25.83
CA GLY A 228 -3.16 -29.89 -26.05
C GLY A 228 -4.24 -29.07 -26.79
N SER A 229 -4.91 -29.68 -27.77
CA SER A 229 -5.95 -28.99 -28.54
C SER A 229 -7.20 -28.68 -27.69
N LEU A 230 -7.54 -29.53 -26.72
CA LEU A 230 -8.68 -29.28 -25.82
C LEU A 230 -8.38 -28.13 -24.86
N ILE A 231 -7.15 -28.05 -24.34
CA ILE A 231 -6.73 -26.98 -23.43
C ILE A 231 -6.74 -25.62 -24.15
N VAL A 232 -6.24 -25.56 -25.39
CA VAL A 232 -6.26 -24.32 -26.19
C VAL A 232 -7.69 -23.85 -26.46
N LEU A 233 -8.62 -24.76 -26.80
CA LEU A 233 -10.03 -24.40 -26.99
C LEU A 233 -10.70 -23.93 -25.69
N LEU A 234 -10.33 -24.50 -24.54
CA LEU A 234 -10.84 -24.11 -23.23
C LEU A 234 -10.35 -22.70 -22.84
N ILE A 235 -9.06 -22.40 -23.08
CA ILE A 235 -8.49 -21.07 -22.84
C ILE A 235 -9.15 -20.02 -23.74
N VAL A 236 -9.30 -20.29 -25.04
CA VAL A 236 -9.98 -19.37 -25.97
C VAL A 236 -11.43 -19.16 -25.54
N GLY A 237 -12.13 -20.20 -25.10
CA GLY A 237 -13.49 -20.11 -24.56
C GLY A 237 -13.56 -19.24 -23.30
N LEU A 238 -12.63 -19.39 -22.36
CA LEU A 238 -12.57 -18.59 -21.13
C LEU A 238 -12.24 -17.12 -21.41
N VAL A 239 -11.33 -16.84 -22.34
CA VAL A 239 -10.99 -15.47 -22.74
C VAL A 239 -12.19 -14.81 -23.43
N MET A 240 -12.84 -15.50 -24.39
CA MET A 240 -14.05 -14.98 -25.02
C MET A 240 -15.18 -14.78 -24.01
N TRP A 241 -15.34 -15.67 -23.02
CA TRP A 241 -16.33 -15.54 -21.96
C TRP A 241 -16.05 -14.33 -21.05
N ARG A 242 -14.79 -14.11 -20.65
CA ARG A 242 -14.36 -12.94 -19.86
C ARG A 242 -14.64 -11.65 -20.62
N VAL A 243 -14.26 -11.57 -21.89
CA VAL A 243 -14.53 -10.41 -22.76
C VAL A 243 -16.04 -10.19 -22.96
N PHE A 244 -16.82 -11.26 -23.06
CA PHE A 244 -18.28 -11.13 -23.20
C PHE A 244 -18.95 -10.67 -21.88
N ARG A 245 -18.44 -11.10 -20.72
CA ARG A 245 -18.90 -10.62 -19.40
C ARG A 245 -18.58 -9.15 -19.20
N THR A 246 -17.38 -8.69 -19.54
CA THR A 246 -17.01 -7.26 -19.42
C THR A 246 -17.87 -6.40 -20.35
N LYS A 247 -18.12 -6.83 -21.59
CA LYS A 247 -19.04 -6.11 -22.51
C LYS A 247 -20.47 -6.01 -21.98
N ARG A 248 -20.99 -7.04 -21.29
CA ARG A 248 -22.32 -6.98 -20.64
C ARG A 248 -22.36 -6.02 -19.46
N ALA A 249 -21.29 -5.91 -18.67
CA ALA A 249 -21.20 -4.95 -17.57
C ALA A 249 -21.15 -3.50 -18.09
N VAL A 250 -20.35 -3.25 -19.12
CA VAL A 250 -20.24 -1.92 -19.76
C VAL A 250 -21.56 -1.49 -20.40
N LYS A 251 -22.31 -2.39 -21.05
CA LYS A 251 -23.62 -2.06 -21.63
C LYS A 251 -24.64 -1.63 -20.56
N ARG A 252 -24.62 -2.24 -19.37
CA ARG A 252 -25.49 -1.82 -18.26
C ARG A 252 -25.07 -0.46 -17.70
N ALA A 253 -23.76 -0.20 -17.57
CA ALA A 253 -23.26 1.09 -17.10
C ALA A 253 -23.61 2.24 -18.07
N ALA A 254 -23.57 2.00 -19.38
CA ALA A 254 -23.97 2.99 -20.38
C ALA A 254 -25.50 3.28 -20.35
N GLU A 255 -26.33 2.29 -20.03
CA GLU A 255 -27.78 2.46 -19.94
C GLU A 255 -28.21 3.23 -18.66
N TRP A 256 -27.44 3.15 -17.57
CA TRP A 256 -27.66 3.97 -16.37
C TRP A 256 -27.27 5.44 -16.58
N ARG A 257 -26.18 5.70 -17.31
CA ARG A 257 -25.71 7.08 -17.58
C ARG A 257 -26.66 7.90 -18.46
N GLY A 258 -27.46 7.24 -19.32
CA GLY A 258 -28.45 7.89 -20.17
C GLY A 258 -29.75 8.28 -19.44
N LYS A 259 -29.98 7.82 -18.21
CA LYS A 259 -31.19 8.12 -17.42
C LYS A 259 -31.01 9.24 -16.39
N GLU A 260 -29.77 9.67 -16.13
CA GLU A 260 -29.49 10.81 -15.25
C GLU A 260 -29.56 12.18 -15.95
N GLU A 261 -29.74 12.22 -17.28
CA GLU A 261 -29.82 13.47 -18.06
C GLU A 261 -31.25 14.02 -18.25
N GLU A 262 -32.29 13.33 -17.75
CA GLU A 262 -33.65 13.86 -17.62
C GLU A 262 -33.91 14.28 -16.17
N ALA A 263 -33.29 15.38 -15.74
CA ALA A 263 -33.79 16.11 -14.58
C ALA A 263 -35.16 16.73 -14.93
N PRO A 264 -36.18 16.63 -14.05
CA PRO A 264 -37.47 17.27 -14.29
C PRO A 264 -37.31 18.80 -14.40
N PRO A 265 -38.08 19.47 -15.28
CA PRO A 265 -38.00 20.91 -15.41
C PRO A 265 -38.34 21.57 -14.07
N ALA A 266 -37.48 22.50 -13.65
CA ALA A 266 -37.65 23.30 -12.46
C ALA A 266 -39.06 23.90 -12.42
N THR A 267 -39.90 23.39 -11.53
CA THR A 267 -41.19 24.02 -11.23
C THR A 267 -40.91 25.34 -10.53
N ALA A 268 -41.28 26.43 -11.20
CA ALA A 268 -41.26 27.78 -10.69
C ALA A 268 -41.97 27.84 -9.33
N ILE A 269 -41.22 28.26 -8.30
CA ILE A 269 -41.79 28.68 -7.03
C ILE A 269 -42.34 30.09 -7.25
N GLU A 270 -43.66 30.22 -7.32
CA GLU A 270 -44.34 31.52 -7.25
C GLU A 270 -44.10 32.13 -5.86
N VAL A 271 -43.28 33.18 -5.83
CA VAL A 271 -43.13 34.06 -4.67
C VAL A 271 -44.29 35.04 -4.67
N ASN A 272 -45.30 34.77 -3.84
CA ASN A 272 -46.36 35.73 -3.56
C ASN A 272 -45.79 36.89 -2.74
N ASN A 273 -45.69 38.04 -3.40
CA ASN A 273 -45.41 39.34 -2.83
C ASN A 273 -46.72 40.12 -2.79
N PHE A 274 -47.26 40.48 -1.62
CA PHE A 274 -48.11 41.67 -1.41
C PHE A 274 -48.33 41.91 0.09
N GLY A 275 -47.82 43.04 0.59
CA GLY A 275 -48.06 43.50 1.95
C GLY A 275 -47.25 44.73 2.33
N ASN A 276 -47.41 45.81 1.54
CA ASN A 276 -46.98 47.17 1.87
C ASN A 276 -47.54 47.60 3.24
N SER A 277 -46.71 48.16 4.11
CA SER A 277 -47.12 49.20 5.05
C SER A 277 -45.93 50.10 5.36
N ASP A 278 -46.12 51.36 5.02
CA ASP A 278 -45.19 52.48 5.09
C ASP A 278 -44.97 52.97 6.54
N GLY A 279 -43.83 53.62 6.78
CA GLY A 279 -43.52 54.38 8.01
C GLY A 279 -42.00 54.41 8.23
N GLU A 280 -41.24 55.37 7.69
CA GLU A 280 -41.10 56.78 8.12
C GLU A 280 -40.22 56.94 9.38
N TYR A 281 -39.29 57.91 9.29
CA TYR A 281 -38.20 58.30 10.22
C TYR A 281 -37.01 57.33 10.26
N GLY A 282 -35.75 57.74 10.17
CA GLY A 282 -35.06 59.03 10.27
C GLY A 282 -33.60 58.61 10.55
N GLN A 283 -32.65 59.08 9.75
CA GLN A 283 -31.80 60.22 10.09
C GLN A 283 -30.54 59.82 10.88
N ASP A 284 -29.40 60.08 10.21
CA ASP A 284 -28.08 60.49 10.69
C ASP A 284 -27.42 59.74 11.87
N SER A 285 -26.23 59.19 11.64
CA SER A 285 -24.97 59.88 11.97
C SER A 285 -23.77 58.95 11.79
N ALA A 286 -22.79 59.47 11.05
CA ALA A 286 -21.40 59.07 11.16
C ALA A 286 -20.87 59.44 12.57
N ASP A 287 -19.94 58.64 13.08
CA ASP A 287 -18.78 59.05 13.91
C ASP A 287 -18.27 57.79 14.65
N ASN A 288 -17.07 57.32 14.32
CA ASN A 288 -15.83 57.69 15.00
C ASN A 288 -15.65 56.92 16.32
N MET A 289 -14.78 55.90 16.35
CA MET A 289 -13.98 55.55 17.54
C MET A 289 -12.67 54.86 17.12
N ASP A 290 -11.64 55.68 16.96
CA ASP A 290 -10.26 55.35 17.36
C ASP A 290 -10.13 55.47 18.89
N ASN A 291 -9.58 54.44 19.57
CA ASN A 291 -8.80 54.45 20.84
C ASN A 291 -8.82 53.04 21.45
N ALA A 292 -7.83 52.50 22.17
CA ALA A 292 -6.49 52.87 22.63
C ALA A 292 -5.83 51.53 23.04
N SER A 293 -4.57 51.23 22.70
CA SER A 293 -3.40 51.39 23.56
C SER A 293 -3.62 51.17 25.07
N ILE A 294 -3.21 50.01 25.61
CA ILE A 294 -2.71 49.89 26.98
C ILE A 294 -1.44 49.02 26.97
N LEU A 295 -0.33 49.73 27.14
CA LEU A 295 0.95 49.26 27.65
C LEU A 295 0.85 49.26 29.18
N SER A 296 1.37 48.23 29.85
CA SER A 296 1.80 48.35 31.25
C SER A 296 2.80 47.24 31.56
N ASP A 297 4.07 47.65 31.59
CA ASP A 297 5.17 47.05 32.33
C ASP A 297 5.03 47.32 33.85
N ASP A 298 5.99 46.77 34.60
CA ASP A 298 6.26 46.81 36.05
C ASP A 298 5.55 45.69 36.84
N LYS A 299 6.24 44.77 37.52
CA LYS A 299 7.49 44.88 38.30
C LYS A 299 8.03 43.49 38.67
#